data_AF-K0HU38-F1
#
_entry.id   AF-K0HU38-F1
#
_cell.length_a   1.000
_cell.length_b   1.000
_cell.length_c   1.000
_cell.angle_alpha   90.00
_cell.angle_beta   90.00
_cell.angle_gamma   90.00
#
_symmetry.space_group_name_H-M   'P 1'
#
loop_
_entity.id
_entity.type
_entity.pdbx_description
1 polymer ?
#
loop_
_entity_poly.entity_id
_entity_poly.type
_entity_poly.pdbx_seq_one_letter_code
_entity_poly.pdbx_strand_id
1 'polypeptide(L)'
;MNPHFRQRAREALQRAKTEIASGCDERLSYAALELRMAIEAVTYERAKSFEKELPPQEYDVWQPSKLMKVLLELEPLADASGTLSFGLEDEPGVPAKEMRTLGSEKVFNLKDIKGSYDALGSFLHHPTLRQLNSGGHDWRKLRSRCDELVVKLDAVLASPVFNINFGTFTTFNCMNEDCGKTVRKRLPRGQAEVPVVCFECGAEHVVQVEQTGTQTVRPVVQDVCCANPECGHALKLFRHQIRAGAYWKCPECGTQCRVGFAVFADTPVSQNAG
;
A
#
# COMPACT_ATOMS: atom_id res chain seq x y z
N MET A 1 22.67 2.43 -0.55
CA MET A 1 22.69 2.14 0.90
C MET A 1 21.24 1.95 1.33
N ASN A 2 20.84 0.75 1.74
CA ASN A 2 19.44 0.45 2.05
C ASN A 2 19.15 0.88 3.50
N PRO A 3 18.30 1.89 3.77
CA PRO A 3 18.14 2.44 5.12
C PRO A 3 17.62 1.39 6.11
N HIS A 4 18.23 1.34 7.30
CA HIS A 4 17.85 0.42 8.37
C HIS A 4 16.79 1.07 9.27
N PHE A 5 15.54 1.12 8.80
CA PHE A 5 14.45 1.86 9.44
C PHE A 5 14.20 1.48 10.92
N ARG A 6 14.28 0.20 11.28
CA ARG A 6 14.15 -0.23 12.69
C ARG A 6 15.18 0.41 13.61
N GLN A 7 16.41 0.57 13.12
CA GLN A 7 17.49 1.15 13.89
C GLN A 7 17.28 2.65 14.06
N ARG A 8 16.86 3.33 12.99
CA ARG A 8 16.45 4.74 13.04
C ARG A 8 15.30 4.97 14.03
N ALA A 9 14.32 4.06 14.07
CA ALA A 9 13.22 4.12 15.03
C ALA A 9 13.71 4.00 16.47
N ARG A 10 14.66 3.08 16.75
CA ARG A 10 15.28 2.94 18.08
C ARG A 10 16.04 4.20 18.49
N GLU A 11 16.83 4.76 17.58
CA GLU A 11 17.61 5.98 17.84
C GLU A 11 16.69 7.17 18.12
N ALA A 12 15.63 7.35 17.33
CA ALA A 12 14.62 8.38 17.54
C ALA A 12 13.89 8.20 18.87
N LEU A 13 13.46 6.97 19.19
CA LEU A 13 12.83 6.66 20.47
C LEU A 13 13.77 6.96 21.65
N GLN A 14 15.06 6.65 21.53
CA GLN A 14 16.04 6.94 22.57
C GLN A 14 16.23 8.44 22.76
N ARG A 15 16.29 9.24 21.67
CA ARG A 15 16.35 10.70 21.77
C ARG A 15 15.08 11.25 22.44
N ALA A 16 13.91 10.78 22.04
CA ALA A 16 12.65 11.17 22.68
C ALA A 16 12.66 10.90 24.20
N LYS A 17 13.12 9.73 24.62
CA LYS A 17 13.28 9.38 26.05
C LYS A 17 14.20 10.35 26.79
N THR A 18 15.34 10.72 26.18
CA THR A 18 16.26 11.72 26.75
C THR A 18 15.58 13.07 26.93
N GLU A 19 14.81 13.51 25.93
CA GLU A 19 14.08 14.78 26.00
C GLU A 19 13.01 14.79 27.10
N ILE A 20 12.25 13.69 27.23
CA ILE A 20 11.24 13.53 28.29
C ILE A 20 11.91 13.55 29.68
N ALA A 21 13.02 12.83 29.81
CA ALA A 21 13.77 12.69 31.07
C ALA A 21 14.44 14.00 31.52
N SER A 22 14.64 14.97 30.63
CA SER A 22 15.17 16.29 31.00
C SER A 22 14.29 17.04 32.00
N GLY A 23 13.01 16.68 32.13
CA GLY A 23 12.04 17.37 32.99
C GLY A 23 11.65 18.77 32.51
N CYS A 24 12.24 19.26 31.43
CA CYS A 24 11.95 20.57 30.86
C CYS A 24 10.77 20.49 29.89
N ASP A 25 9.72 21.27 30.15
CA ASP A 25 8.50 21.23 29.33
C ASP A 25 8.72 21.74 27.91
N GLU A 26 9.57 22.75 27.70
CA GLU A 26 9.95 23.24 26.36
C GLU A 26 10.65 22.16 25.52
N ARG A 27 11.30 21.19 26.18
CA ARG A 27 11.97 20.07 25.51
C ARG A 27 10.98 19.01 25.01
N LEU A 28 9.74 19.00 25.49
CA LEU A 28 8.73 18.03 25.07
C LEU A 28 8.35 18.15 23.59
N SER A 29 8.50 19.33 22.98
CA SER A 29 8.30 19.48 21.53
C SER A 29 9.36 18.70 20.73
N TYR A 30 10.61 18.63 21.21
CA TYR A 30 11.63 17.77 20.60
C TYR A 30 11.33 16.29 20.82
N ALA A 31 10.83 15.92 22.00
CA ALA A 31 10.35 14.55 22.25
C ALA A 31 9.25 14.16 21.26
N ALA A 32 8.25 15.04 21.06
CA ALA A 32 7.16 14.83 20.13
C ALA A 32 7.64 14.67 18.68
N LEU A 33 8.63 15.47 18.26
CA LEU A 33 9.24 15.37 16.94
C LEU A 33 9.92 14.01 16.75
N GLU A 34 10.73 13.59 17.72
CA GLU A 34 11.46 12.32 17.66
C GLU A 34 10.50 11.12 17.70
N LEU A 35 9.40 11.19 18.46
CA LEU A 35 8.37 10.15 18.45
C LEU A 35 7.67 10.05 17.07
N ARG A 36 7.43 11.17 16.37
CA ARG A 36 6.93 11.13 14.98
C ARG A 36 7.92 10.45 14.05
N MET A 37 9.21 10.76 14.18
CA MET A 37 10.26 10.11 13.39
C MET A 37 10.32 8.60 13.65
N ALA A 38 10.14 8.18 14.91
CA ALA A 38 10.06 6.76 15.27
C ALA A 38 8.84 6.08 14.65
N ILE A 39 7.66 6.71 14.69
CA ILE A 39 6.42 6.21 14.06
C ILE A 39 6.60 6.07 12.54
N GLU A 40 7.16 7.07 11.88
CA GLU A 40 7.46 7.03 10.45
C GLU A 40 8.40 5.87 10.12
N ALA A 41 9.50 5.74 10.88
CA ALA A 41 10.48 4.69 10.66
C ALA A 41 9.89 3.27 10.84
N VAL A 42 9.10 3.00 11.89
CA VAL A 42 8.46 1.66 12.03
C VAL A 42 7.41 1.40 10.94
N THR A 43 6.75 2.45 10.44
CA THR A 43 5.77 2.33 9.35
C THR A 43 6.48 2.01 8.02
N TYR A 44 7.60 2.68 7.72
CA TYR A 44 8.41 2.41 6.54
C TYR A 44 9.11 1.05 6.61
N GLU A 45 9.55 0.63 7.81
CA GLU A 45 10.05 -0.73 8.03
C GLU A 45 9.01 -1.78 7.61
N ARG A 46 7.76 -1.61 8.07
CA ARG A 46 6.67 -2.52 7.71
C ARG A 46 6.41 -2.51 6.22
N ALA A 47 6.34 -1.34 5.60
CA ALA A 47 6.11 -1.19 4.17
C ALA A 47 7.19 -1.84 3.30
N LYS A 48 8.45 -1.86 3.77
CA LYS A 48 9.53 -2.57 3.08
C LYS A 48 9.23 -4.07 2.89
N SER A 49 8.47 -4.68 3.81
CA SER A 49 8.04 -6.08 3.64
C SER A 49 7.03 -6.29 2.50
N PHE A 50 6.50 -5.22 1.91
CA PHE A 50 5.56 -5.23 0.77
C PHE A 50 6.20 -4.66 -0.51
N GLU A 51 7.53 -4.48 -0.57
CA GLU A 51 8.18 -3.72 -1.65
C GLU A 51 7.92 -4.20 -3.07
N LYS A 52 7.68 -5.49 -3.23
CA LYS A 52 7.38 -6.11 -4.53
C LYS A 52 5.91 -6.05 -4.91
N GLU A 53 5.06 -5.47 -4.07
CA GLU A 53 3.61 -5.38 -4.23
C GLU A 53 3.11 -3.93 -4.26
N LEU A 54 3.96 -3.00 -3.85
CA LEU A 54 3.64 -1.59 -3.79
C LEU A 54 3.97 -0.91 -5.13
N PRO A 55 3.04 -0.13 -5.71
CA PRO A 55 3.35 0.70 -6.86
C PRO A 55 4.51 1.65 -6.55
N PRO A 56 5.50 1.83 -7.44
CA PRO A 56 6.65 2.69 -7.17
C PRO A 56 6.27 4.13 -6.78
N GLN A 57 5.23 4.68 -7.39
CA GLN A 57 4.74 6.04 -7.13
C GLN A 57 4.23 6.25 -5.70
N GLU A 58 3.78 5.17 -5.06
CA GLU A 58 3.34 5.24 -3.69
C GLU A 58 4.54 5.50 -2.78
N TYR A 59 5.72 4.93 -3.03
CA TYR A 59 6.93 5.19 -2.24
C TYR A 59 7.30 6.68 -2.12
N ASP A 60 6.87 7.52 -3.05
CA ASP A 60 7.30 8.91 -3.17
C ASP A 60 6.54 9.88 -2.23
N VAL A 61 5.39 9.51 -1.65
CA VAL A 61 4.52 10.47 -0.91
C VAL A 61 3.93 9.88 0.38
N TRP A 62 4.77 9.41 1.31
CA TRP A 62 4.24 8.59 2.40
C TRP A 62 4.16 9.25 3.77
N GLN A 63 2.97 9.76 4.07
CA GLN A 63 2.48 9.92 5.43
C GLN A 63 2.14 8.54 6.03
N PRO A 64 2.51 8.23 7.29
CA PRO A 64 2.32 6.91 7.90
C PRO A 64 0.90 6.35 7.79
N SER A 65 -0.12 7.20 7.98
CA SER A 65 -1.53 6.79 7.95
C SER A 65 -2.02 6.43 6.55
N LYS A 66 -1.50 7.10 5.51
CA LYS A 66 -1.81 6.77 4.11
C LYS A 66 -1.13 5.47 3.72
N LEU A 67 0.15 5.36 4.05
CA LEU A 67 0.92 4.14 3.83
C LEU A 67 0.24 2.92 4.45
N MET A 68 -0.07 2.96 5.75
CA MET A 68 -0.70 1.81 6.41
C MET A 68 -2.05 1.42 5.78
N LYS A 69 -2.82 2.36 5.23
CA LYS A 69 -4.05 2.04 4.46
C LYS A 69 -3.74 1.29 3.17
N VAL A 70 -2.73 1.71 2.41
CA VAL A 70 -2.29 0.99 1.20
C VAL A 70 -1.85 -0.43 1.56
N LEU A 71 -1.14 -0.62 2.69
CA LEU A 71 -0.78 -1.96 3.15
C LEU A 71 -2.01 -2.81 3.48
N LEU A 72 -3.03 -2.22 4.11
CA LEU A 72 -4.29 -2.90 4.44
C LEU A 72 -5.13 -3.25 3.21
N GLU A 73 -5.03 -2.47 2.12
CA GLU A 73 -5.64 -2.80 0.82
C GLU A 73 -4.95 -4.01 0.16
N LEU A 74 -3.64 -4.18 0.38
CA LEU A 74 -2.88 -5.33 -0.10
C LEU A 74 -3.09 -6.58 0.77
N GLU A 75 -3.07 -6.41 2.09
CA GLU A 75 -3.20 -7.47 3.09
C GLU A 75 -4.05 -6.97 4.27
N PRO A 76 -5.30 -7.44 4.43
CA PRO A 76 -6.21 -6.96 5.48
C PRO A 76 -5.69 -7.09 6.92
N LEU A 77 -4.71 -7.97 7.14
CA LEU A 77 -4.08 -8.17 8.45
C LEU A 77 -2.71 -7.47 8.57
N ALA A 78 -2.38 -6.53 7.68
CA ALA A 78 -1.09 -5.84 7.68
C ALA A 78 -0.80 -5.05 8.97
N ASP A 79 -1.82 -4.62 9.70
CA ASP A 79 -1.68 -3.88 10.96
C ASP A 79 -1.87 -4.75 12.23
N ALA A 80 -2.09 -6.06 12.04
CA ALA A 80 -2.31 -7.01 13.12
C ALA A 80 -0.99 -7.50 13.74
N SER A 81 -0.99 -7.67 15.06
CA SER A 81 0.08 -8.35 15.80
C SER A 81 -0.09 -9.87 15.70
N GLY A 82 1.00 -10.62 15.77
CA GLY A 82 0.94 -12.08 15.59
C GLY A 82 2.07 -12.84 16.27
N THR A 83 1.94 -14.15 16.33
CA THR A 83 2.96 -15.05 16.89
C THR A 83 3.38 -16.05 15.82
N LEU A 84 4.68 -16.21 15.63
CA LEU A 84 5.24 -17.20 14.73
C LEU A 84 5.64 -18.43 15.54
N SER A 85 5.10 -19.58 15.16
CA SER A 85 5.44 -20.89 15.74
C SER A 85 5.66 -21.91 14.62
N PHE A 86 6.48 -22.92 14.87
CA PHE A 86 6.81 -23.98 13.92
C PHE A 86 6.82 -25.34 14.63
N GLY A 87 6.53 -26.41 13.91
CA GLY A 87 6.57 -27.78 14.43
C GLY A 87 6.92 -28.76 13.30
N LEU A 88 7.31 -29.98 13.66
CA LEU A 88 7.53 -31.04 12.68
C LEU A 88 6.20 -31.72 12.39
N GLU A 89 5.84 -31.78 11.11
CA GLU A 89 4.64 -32.48 10.65
C GLU A 89 4.85 -33.99 10.76
N ASP A 90 3.95 -34.69 11.45
CA ASP A 90 3.91 -36.16 11.48
C ASP A 90 3.46 -36.71 10.11
N GLU A 91 2.54 -35.99 9.46
CA GLU A 91 1.98 -36.29 8.15
C GLU A 91 1.99 -35.02 7.28
N PRO A 92 2.47 -35.09 6.02
CA PRO A 92 2.56 -33.91 5.16
C PRO A 92 1.23 -33.17 5.01
N GLY A 93 1.22 -31.87 5.32
CA GLY A 93 0.04 -31.02 5.23
C GLY A 93 -0.90 -31.07 6.44
N VAL A 94 -0.59 -31.87 7.46
CA VAL A 94 -1.30 -31.88 8.75
C VAL A 94 -0.51 -31.02 9.75
N PRO A 95 -1.14 -30.01 10.39
CA PRO A 95 -0.46 -29.20 11.40
C PRO A 95 0.17 -30.05 12.50
N ALA A 96 1.41 -29.72 12.87
CA ALA A 96 2.14 -30.41 13.94
C ALA A 96 1.38 -30.38 15.27
N LYS A 97 1.38 -31.51 16.00
CA LYS A 97 0.76 -31.62 17.32
C LYS A 97 1.46 -30.73 18.35
N GLU A 98 2.78 -30.62 18.24
CA GLU A 98 3.60 -29.76 19.09
C GLU A 98 4.19 -28.62 18.27
N MET A 99 3.83 -27.40 18.66
CA MET A 99 4.32 -26.17 18.04
C MET A 99 5.31 -25.47 18.96
N ARG A 100 6.51 -25.18 18.46
CA ARG A 100 7.53 -24.37 19.13
C ARG A 100 7.38 -22.91 18.70
N THR A 101 7.18 -22.02 19.67
CA THR A 101 7.11 -20.58 19.39
C THR A 101 8.49 -19.99 19.10
N LEU A 102 8.61 -19.31 17.96
CA LEU A 102 9.80 -18.54 17.58
C LEU A 102 9.76 -17.14 18.20
N GLY A 103 8.57 -16.53 18.26
CA GLY A 103 8.37 -15.22 18.89
C GLY A 103 7.06 -14.56 18.50
N SER A 104 6.80 -13.40 19.09
CA SER A 104 5.65 -12.56 18.78
C SER A 104 6.08 -11.22 18.21
N GLU A 105 5.30 -10.73 17.26
CA GLU A 105 5.41 -9.39 16.70
C GLU A 105 4.32 -8.50 17.27
N LYS A 106 4.70 -7.32 17.77
CA LYS A 106 3.80 -6.21 18.04
C LYS A 106 3.87 -5.22 16.88
N VAL A 107 2.72 -4.92 16.27
CA VAL A 107 2.62 -3.95 15.17
C VAL A 107 2.07 -2.62 15.68
N PHE A 108 2.66 -1.51 15.21
CA PHE A 108 2.13 -0.16 15.42
C PHE A 108 0.97 0.07 14.45
N ASN A 109 -0.24 -0.25 14.89
CA ASN A 109 -1.42 -0.36 14.01
C ASN A 109 -1.95 1.00 13.52
N LEU A 110 -2.90 0.97 12.59
CA LEU A 110 -3.47 2.19 11.99
C LEU A 110 -4.16 3.09 13.03
N LYS A 111 -4.81 2.50 14.05
CA LYS A 111 -5.46 3.25 15.13
C LYS A 111 -4.43 4.03 15.95
N ASP A 112 -3.33 3.40 16.31
CA ASP A 112 -2.22 4.03 17.03
C ASP A 112 -1.57 5.13 16.18
N ILE A 113 -1.33 4.88 14.89
CA ILE A 113 -0.81 5.90 13.96
C ILE A 113 -1.71 7.15 13.93
N LYS A 114 -3.02 6.99 13.72
CA LYS A 114 -3.96 8.12 13.66
C LYS A 114 -4.08 8.83 15.01
N GLY A 115 -4.15 8.07 16.10
CA GLY A 115 -4.29 8.61 17.45
C GLY A 115 -3.07 9.42 17.91
N SER A 116 -1.89 9.11 17.37
CA SER A 116 -0.62 9.67 17.82
C SER A 116 -0.03 10.71 16.88
N TYR A 117 -0.06 10.49 15.57
CA TYR A 117 0.61 11.37 14.59
C TYR A 117 -0.03 12.76 14.54
N ASP A 118 -1.36 12.83 14.43
CA ASP A 118 -2.11 14.10 14.41
C ASP A 118 -2.08 14.78 15.79
N ALA A 119 -2.13 13.97 16.84
CA ALA A 119 -2.08 14.43 18.22
C ALA A 119 -0.77 15.14 18.56
N LEU A 120 0.38 14.58 18.15
CA LEU A 120 1.70 15.19 18.36
C LEU A 120 1.91 16.41 17.47
N GLY A 121 1.39 16.41 16.24
CA GLY A 121 1.52 17.54 15.31
C GLY A 121 1.05 18.86 15.90
N SER A 122 -0.06 18.86 16.65
CA SER A 122 -0.60 20.06 17.29
C SER A 122 0.35 20.76 18.28
N PHE A 123 1.30 20.04 18.87
CA PHE A 123 2.28 20.57 19.83
C PHE A 123 3.59 21.01 19.17
N LEU A 124 3.78 20.73 17.88
CA LEU A 124 4.95 21.16 17.10
C LEU A 124 4.74 22.51 16.42
N HIS A 125 3.50 23.01 16.42
CA HIS A 125 3.15 24.31 15.88
C HIS A 125 3.05 25.34 17.01
N HIS A 126 3.28 26.61 16.67
CA HIS A 126 3.06 27.70 17.61
C HIS A 126 1.61 27.69 18.11
N PRO A 127 1.36 27.92 19.42
CA PRO A 127 0.01 27.99 19.93
C PRO A 127 -0.84 29.02 19.18
N THR A 128 -2.10 28.66 18.92
CA THR A 128 -3.09 29.58 18.38
C THR A 128 -3.42 30.69 19.38
N LEU A 129 -3.98 31.82 18.91
CA LEU A 129 -4.45 32.91 19.80
C LEU A 129 -5.39 32.41 20.91
N ARG A 130 -6.28 31.46 20.59
CA ARG A 130 -7.17 30.83 21.58
C ARG A 130 -6.39 30.06 22.66
N GLN A 131 -5.35 29.34 22.28
CA GLN A 131 -4.52 28.59 23.23
C GLN A 131 -3.65 29.51 24.07
N LEU A 132 -3.07 30.56 23.49
CA LEU A 132 -2.33 31.58 24.24
C LEU A 132 -3.19 32.23 25.33
N ASN A 133 -4.44 32.57 24.99
CA ASN A 133 -5.42 33.10 25.95
C ASN A 133 -5.79 32.09 27.06
N SER A 134 -5.49 30.80 26.88
CA SER A 134 -5.76 29.72 27.83
C SER A 134 -4.49 29.19 28.52
N GLY A 135 -3.36 29.90 28.42
CA GLY A 135 -2.09 29.51 29.05
C GLY A 135 -1.10 28.75 28.16
N GLY A 136 -1.32 28.70 26.84
CA GLY A 136 -0.41 28.10 25.87
C GLY A 136 -0.61 26.59 25.65
N HIS A 137 0.50 25.86 25.48
CA HIS A 137 0.45 24.40 25.35
C HIS A 137 0.17 23.71 26.68
N ASP A 138 -0.67 22.68 26.65
CA ASP A 138 -0.87 21.77 27.78
C ASP A 138 0.29 20.75 27.83
N TRP A 139 1.37 21.13 28.50
CA TRP A 139 2.58 20.32 28.63
C TRP A 139 2.36 19.02 29.38
N ARG A 140 1.46 19.01 30.37
CA ARG A 140 1.10 17.80 31.13
C ARG A 140 0.46 16.77 30.20
N LYS A 141 -0.47 17.21 29.35
CA LYS A 141 -1.09 16.35 28.35
C LYS A 141 -0.09 15.88 27.29
N LEU A 142 0.83 16.74 26.86
CA LEU A 142 1.88 16.34 25.93
C LEU A 142 2.78 15.26 26.53
N ARG A 143 3.28 15.47 27.75
CA ARG A 143 4.11 14.49 28.47
C ARG A 143 3.43 13.14 28.58
N SER A 144 2.19 13.10 29.06
CA SER A 144 1.41 11.87 29.18
C SER A 144 1.24 11.13 27.84
N ARG A 145 1.07 11.87 26.74
CA ARG A 145 1.00 11.28 25.38
C ARG A 145 2.35 10.74 24.92
N CYS A 146 3.43 11.46 25.21
CA CYS A 146 4.78 11.02 24.90
C CYS A 146 5.10 9.71 25.66
N ASP A 147 4.76 9.63 26.95
CA ASP A 147 4.97 8.43 27.76
C ASP A 147 4.18 7.23 27.23
N GLU A 148 2.90 7.40 26.87
CA GLU A 148 2.09 6.34 26.25
C GLU A 148 2.71 5.84 24.94
N LEU A 149 3.21 6.75 24.12
CA LEU A 149 3.85 6.43 22.86
C LEU A 149 5.18 5.70 23.02
N VAL A 150 5.98 6.10 24.01
CA VAL A 150 7.23 5.42 24.36
C VAL A 150 6.93 3.95 24.66
N VAL A 151 5.93 3.66 25.50
CA VAL A 151 5.55 2.29 25.86
C VAL A 151 5.15 1.48 24.62
N LYS A 152 4.33 2.05 23.73
CA LYS A 152 3.89 1.37 22.51
C LYS A 152 5.05 1.09 21.55
N LEU A 153 5.89 2.08 21.30
CA LEU A 153 7.03 1.96 20.40
C LEU A 153 8.10 1.01 20.95
N ASP A 154 8.35 1.02 22.26
CA ASP A 154 9.22 0.04 22.91
C ASP A 154 8.71 -1.39 22.68
N ALA A 155 7.41 -1.63 22.90
CA ALA A 155 6.82 -2.95 22.67
C ALA A 155 6.98 -3.42 21.21
N VAL A 156 6.79 -2.50 20.24
CA VAL A 156 7.02 -2.78 18.81
C VAL A 156 8.48 -3.12 18.54
N LEU A 157 9.43 -2.30 19.02
CA LEU A 157 10.85 -2.42 18.73
C LEU A 157 11.55 -3.56 19.49
N ALA A 158 10.98 -3.98 20.61
CA ALA A 158 11.40 -5.13 21.41
C ALA A 158 10.88 -6.48 20.87
N SER A 159 10.01 -6.47 19.85
CA SER A 159 9.50 -7.70 19.25
C SER A 159 10.65 -8.59 18.73
N PRO A 160 10.76 -9.86 19.18
CA PRO A 160 11.82 -10.79 18.76
C PRO A 160 11.71 -11.20 17.29
N VAL A 161 10.51 -11.17 16.75
CA VAL A 161 10.21 -11.33 15.32
C VAL A 161 9.45 -10.10 14.85
N PHE A 162 9.65 -9.71 13.60
CA PHE A 162 9.03 -8.52 13.02
C PHE A 162 8.90 -8.67 11.51
N ASN A 163 8.04 -7.85 10.91
CA ASN A 163 7.70 -7.90 9.49
C ASN A 163 7.20 -9.28 9.06
N ILE A 164 6.41 -9.95 9.90
CA ILE A 164 5.79 -11.21 9.52
C ILE A 164 4.81 -10.91 8.37
N ASN A 165 5.14 -11.39 7.17
CA ASN A 165 4.39 -11.12 5.95
C ASN A 165 4.37 -12.36 5.04
N PHE A 166 3.64 -13.38 5.46
CA PHE A 166 3.38 -14.55 4.60
C PHE A 166 2.25 -14.24 3.62
N GLY A 167 2.34 -14.82 2.43
CA GLY A 167 1.31 -14.67 1.41
C GLY A 167 1.48 -15.73 0.33
N THR A 168 0.39 -15.97 -0.39
CA THR A 168 0.43 -16.72 -1.64
C THR A 168 0.59 -15.71 -2.77
N PHE A 169 1.47 -16.01 -3.71
CA PHE A 169 1.80 -15.08 -4.80
C PHE A 169 1.70 -15.80 -6.14
N THR A 170 1.32 -15.03 -7.16
CA THR A 170 1.50 -15.40 -8.55
C THR A 170 2.58 -14.54 -9.18
N THR A 171 3.23 -15.05 -10.22
CA THR A 171 4.23 -14.31 -11.00
C THR A 171 4.08 -14.69 -12.46
N PHE A 172 3.98 -13.70 -13.33
CA PHE A 172 3.83 -13.87 -14.77
C PHE A 172 4.47 -12.71 -15.53
N ASN A 173 4.73 -12.86 -16.82
CA ASN A 173 5.19 -11.75 -17.66
C ASN A 173 3.99 -10.98 -18.20
N CYS A 174 4.06 -9.65 -18.13
CA CYS A 174 3.01 -8.76 -18.63
C CYS A 174 2.68 -9.10 -20.09
N MET A 175 1.40 -9.43 -20.34
CA MET A 175 0.89 -9.84 -21.67
C MET A 175 0.74 -8.68 -22.66
N ASN A 176 1.20 -7.48 -22.32
CA ASN A 176 1.38 -6.40 -23.29
C ASN A 176 2.73 -6.63 -23.99
N GLU A 177 2.70 -6.85 -25.30
CA GLU A 177 3.87 -7.19 -26.13
C GLU A 177 4.98 -6.13 -26.04
N ASP A 178 4.61 -4.85 -25.92
CA ASP A 178 5.56 -3.74 -25.78
C ASP A 178 6.23 -3.66 -24.40
N CYS A 179 5.77 -4.45 -23.42
CA CYS A 179 6.23 -4.40 -22.04
C CYS A 179 6.98 -5.67 -21.62
N GLY A 180 6.33 -6.83 -21.60
CA GLY A 180 6.92 -8.12 -21.21
C GLY A 180 7.49 -8.23 -19.78
N LYS A 181 7.40 -7.17 -18.96
CA LYS A 181 7.99 -7.13 -17.60
C LYS A 181 7.31 -8.10 -16.65
N THR A 182 8.08 -8.64 -15.69
CA THR A 182 7.55 -9.55 -14.67
C THR A 182 6.62 -8.82 -13.71
N VAL A 183 5.41 -9.34 -13.59
CA VAL A 183 4.38 -8.89 -12.66
C VAL A 183 4.29 -9.91 -11.52
N ARG A 184 4.40 -9.43 -10.28
CA ARG A 184 4.17 -10.22 -9.07
C ARG A 184 2.93 -9.69 -8.37
N LYS A 185 2.03 -10.58 -7.97
CA LYS A 185 0.81 -10.21 -7.25
C LYS A 185 0.52 -11.17 -6.11
N ARG A 186 0.14 -10.62 -4.95
CA ARG A 186 -0.44 -11.38 -3.82
C ARG A 186 -1.84 -11.85 -4.17
N LEU A 187 -2.13 -13.11 -3.88
CA LEU A 187 -3.44 -13.72 -4.01
C LEU A 187 -4.13 -13.68 -2.64
N PRO A 188 -5.17 -12.84 -2.45
CA PRO A 188 -5.91 -12.81 -1.21
C PRO A 188 -6.64 -14.15 -0.99
N ARG A 189 -6.74 -14.59 0.26
CA ARG A 189 -7.42 -15.84 0.59
C ARG A 189 -8.90 -15.76 0.22
N GLY A 190 -9.40 -16.79 -0.45
CA GLY A 190 -10.82 -16.93 -0.80
C GLY A 190 -11.28 -16.09 -2.00
N GLN A 191 -10.38 -15.41 -2.72
CA GLN A 191 -10.72 -14.72 -3.97
C GLN A 191 -10.47 -15.62 -5.18
N ALA A 192 -11.53 -15.85 -5.96
CA ALA A 192 -11.45 -16.62 -7.20
C ALA A 192 -10.89 -15.80 -8.38
N GLU A 193 -11.14 -14.49 -8.39
CA GLU A 193 -10.58 -13.57 -9.37
C GLU A 193 -9.83 -12.43 -8.66
N VAL A 194 -8.61 -12.17 -9.09
CA VAL A 194 -7.75 -11.11 -8.55
C VAL A 194 -7.34 -10.17 -9.67
N PRO A 195 -7.80 -8.90 -9.66
CA PRO A 195 -7.36 -7.91 -10.63
C PRO A 195 -5.90 -7.53 -10.40
N VAL A 196 -5.17 -7.36 -11.50
CA VAL A 196 -3.74 -7.04 -11.50
C VAL A 196 -3.48 -5.94 -12.51
N VAL A 197 -2.63 -4.98 -12.14
CA VAL A 197 -2.17 -3.93 -13.04
C VAL A 197 -0.65 -4.00 -13.09
N CYS A 198 -0.09 -4.05 -14.29
CA CYS A 198 1.35 -3.98 -14.49
C CYS A 198 1.83 -2.57 -14.11
N PHE A 199 2.74 -2.45 -13.14
CA PHE A 199 3.25 -1.16 -12.69
C PHE A 199 4.08 -0.40 -13.73
N GLU A 200 4.57 -1.09 -14.76
CA GLU A 200 5.45 -0.52 -15.78
C GLU A 200 4.67 0.15 -16.92
N CYS A 201 3.61 -0.50 -17.42
CA CYS A 201 2.82 0.00 -18.56
C CYS A 201 1.34 0.28 -18.26
N GLY A 202 0.84 -0.12 -17.09
CA GLY A 202 -0.59 0.01 -16.75
C GLY A 202 -1.51 -0.98 -17.46
N ALA A 203 -0.96 -2.04 -18.07
CA ALA A 203 -1.76 -3.14 -18.60
C ALA A 203 -2.53 -3.86 -17.47
N GLU A 204 -3.82 -4.07 -17.70
CA GLU A 204 -4.72 -4.73 -16.76
C GLU A 204 -4.79 -6.24 -17.08
N HIS A 205 -4.75 -7.07 -16.04
CA HIS A 205 -4.88 -8.53 -16.11
C HIS A 205 -5.82 -9.00 -15.01
N VAL A 206 -6.35 -10.22 -15.16
CA VAL A 206 -7.08 -10.93 -14.11
C VAL A 206 -6.42 -12.28 -13.90
N VAL A 207 -6.13 -12.59 -12.64
CA VAL A 207 -5.69 -13.92 -12.22
C VAL A 207 -6.92 -14.68 -11.73
N GLN A 208 -7.19 -15.83 -12.32
CA GLN A 208 -8.22 -16.75 -11.86
C GLN A 208 -7.56 -17.86 -11.05
N VAL A 209 -8.06 -18.09 -9.84
CA VAL A 209 -7.58 -19.12 -8.93
C VAL A 209 -8.63 -20.22 -8.87
N GLU A 210 -8.30 -21.38 -9.43
CA GLU A 210 -9.17 -22.55 -9.40
C GLU A 210 -9.15 -23.22 -8.03
N GLN A 211 -10.19 -24.02 -7.72
CA GLN A 211 -10.30 -24.75 -6.45
C GLN A 211 -9.15 -25.73 -6.22
N THR A 212 -8.55 -26.23 -7.31
CA THR A 212 -7.37 -27.10 -7.34
C THR A 212 -6.07 -26.39 -7.05
N GLY A 213 -6.07 -25.05 -6.94
CA GLY A 213 -4.88 -24.22 -6.76
C GLY A 213 -4.15 -23.86 -8.05
N THR A 214 -4.64 -24.35 -9.21
CA THR A 214 -4.18 -23.90 -10.53
C THR A 214 -4.53 -22.43 -10.74
N GLN A 215 -3.63 -21.70 -11.39
CA GLN A 215 -3.76 -20.28 -11.64
C GLN A 215 -3.70 -20.04 -13.15
N THR A 216 -4.69 -19.32 -13.67
CA THR A 216 -4.66 -18.83 -15.05
C THR A 216 -4.64 -17.31 -15.03
N VAL A 217 -3.94 -16.72 -15.98
CA VAL A 217 -3.86 -15.27 -16.13
C VAL A 217 -4.41 -14.90 -17.48
N ARG A 218 -5.28 -13.89 -17.53
CA ARG A 218 -5.82 -13.35 -18.79
C ARG A 218 -5.66 -11.84 -18.83
N PRO A 219 -5.38 -11.25 -20.01
CA PRO A 219 -5.34 -9.81 -20.15
C PRO A 219 -6.76 -9.24 -20.18
N VAL A 220 -6.94 -8.03 -19.64
CA VAL A 220 -8.19 -7.26 -19.77
C VAL A 220 -8.03 -6.34 -20.99
N VAL A 221 -8.56 -6.81 -22.11
CA VAL A 221 -8.47 -6.15 -23.41
C VAL A 221 -9.85 -6.02 -24.03
N GLN A 222 -9.99 -5.02 -24.89
CA GLN A 222 -11.19 -4.78 -25.67
C GLN A 222 -10.87 -4.98 -27.14
N ASP A 223 -11.77 -5.64 -27.86
CA ASP A 223 -11.69 -5.77 -29.31
C ASP A 223 -12.06 -4.42 -29.94
N VAL A 224 -11.16 -3.92 -30.79
CA VAL A 224 -11.32 -2.66 -31.53
C VAL A 224 -11.15 -2.95 -33.00
N CYS A 225 -12.21 -2.70 -33.77
CA CYS A 225 -12.20 -2.91 -35.21
C CYS A 225 -11.27 -1.91 -35.92
N CYS A 226 -10.68 -2.36 -37.03
CA CYS A 226 -9.98 -1.50 -37.96
C CYS A 226 -10.92 -0.39 -38.47
N ALA A 227 -10.42 0.84 -38.54
CA ALA A 227 -11.17 1.97 -39.07
C ALA A 227 -11.41 1.87 -40.59
N ASN A 228 -10.67 1.00 -41.30
CA ASN A 228 -10.96 0.67 -42.69
C ASN A 228 -12.16 -0.29 -42.75
N PRO A 229 -13.33 0.14 -43.29
CA PRO A 229 -14.53 -0.68 -43.35
C PRO A 229 -14.35 -2.00 -44.14
N GLU A 230 -13.40 -2.04 -45.06
CA GLU A 230 -13.15 -3.21 -45.92
C GLU A 230 -12.27 -4.28 -45.25
N CYS A 231 -11.58 -3.96 -44.15
CA CYS A 231 -10.64 -4.88 -43.51
C CYS A 231 -11.32 -5.84 -42.53
N GLY A 232 -12.28 -5.36 -41.72
CA GLY A 232 -12.97 -6.18 -40.71
C GLY A 232 -12.11 -6.69 -39.55
N HIS A 233 -10.78 -6.55 -39.59
CA HIS A 233 -9.88 -7.02 -38.55
C HIS A 233 -10.17 -6.36 -37.19
N ALA A 234 -10.23 -7.15 -36.12
CA ALA A 234 -10.36 -6.69 -34.76
C ALA A 234 -9.04 -6.87 -34.00
N LEU A 235 -8.53 -5.78 -33.44
CA LEU A 235 -7.32 -5.78 -32.62
C LEU A 235 -7.69 -5.73 -31.14
N LYS A 236 -6.96 -6.46 -30.30
CA LYS A 236 -7.11 -6.40 -28.84
C LYS A 236 -6.27 -5.26 -28.28
N LEU A 237 -6.92 -4.26 -27.71
CA LEU A 237 -6.26 -3.15 -27.03
C LEU A 237 -6.52 -3.20 -25.53
N PHE A 238 -5.49 -2.95 -24.74
CA PHE A 238 -5.66 -2.70 -23.30
C PHE A 238 -6.37 -1.36 -23.09
N ARG A 239 -7.12 -1.25 -21.99
CA ARG A 239 -7.83 -0.02 -21.64
C ARG A 239 -6.92 1.23 -21.62
N HIS A 240 -5.68 1.09 -21.13
CA HIS A 240 -4.73 2.19 -21.11
C HIS A 240 -4.28 2.67 -22.52
N GLN A 241 -4.45 1.85 -23.56
CA GLN A 241 -4.15 2.21 -24.96
C GLN A 241 -5.34 2.92 -25.64
N ILE A 242 -6.56 2.78 -25.11
CA ILE A 242 -7.78 3.39 -25.66
C ILE A 242 -7.94 4.81 -25.09
N ARG A 243 -7.12 5.74 -25.59
CA ARG A 243 -7.14 7.17 -25.20
C ARG A 243 -7.33 8.04 -26.42
N ALA A 244 -8.12 9.11 -26.32
CA ALA A 244 -8.26 10.06 -27.44
C ALA A 244 -6.90 10.53 -27.96
N GLY A 245 -6.71 10.42 -29.27
CA GLY A 245 -5.45 10.75 -29.95
C GLY A 245 -4.45 9.60 -30.05
N ALA A 246 -4.65 8.48 -29.33
CA ALA A 246 -3.83 7.27 -29.52
C ALA A 246 -4.01 6.73 -30.94
N TYR A 247 -2.96 6.14 -31.49
CA TYR A 247 -2.95 5.58 -32.83
C TYR A 247 -2.35 4.19 -32.85
N TRP A 248 -2.79 3.37 -33.79
CA TRP A 248 -2.21 2.06 -34.06
C TRP A 248 -2.26 1.78 -35.55
N LYS A 249 -1.33 0.96 -36.02
CA LYS A 249 -1.33 0.48 -37.40
C LYS A 249 -2.02 -0.88 -37.45
N CYS A 250 -3.03 -1.03 -38.30
CA CYS A 250 -3.66 -2.32 -38.50
C CYS A 250 -2.61 -3.31 -39.06
N PRO A 251 -2.39 -4.48 -38.43
CA PRO A 251 -1.41 -5.44 -38.89
C PRO A 251 -1.80 -6.10 -40.22
N GLU A 252 -3.10 -6.12 -40.55
CA GLU A 252 -3.62 -6.80 -41.75
C GLU A 252 -3.63 -5.89 -42.99
N CYS A 253 -4.23 -4.70 -42.91
CA CYS A 253 -4.35 -3.78 -44.05
C CYS A 253 -3.37 -2.60 -44.01
N GLY A 254 -2.61 -2.43 -42.92
CA GLY A 254 -1.66 -1.33 -42.76
C GLY A 254 -2.28 0.05 -42.48
N THR A 255 -3.61 0.17 -42.38
CA THR A 255 -4.30 1.43 -42.10
C THR A 255 -3.89 1.99 -40.73
N GLN A 256 -3.51 3.27 -40.70
CA GLN A 256 -3.27 4.03 -39.47
C GLN A 256 -4.62 4.40 -38.84
N CYS A 257 -4.98 3.72 -37.75
CA CYS A 257 -6.19 3.97 -36.99
C CYS A 257 -5.90 4.94 -35.85
N ARG A 258 -6.88 5.77 -35.47
CA ARG A 258 -6.79 6.73 -34.37
C ARG A 258 -8.02 6.62 -33.47
N VAL A 259 -7.81 6.60 -32.15
CA VAL A 259 -8.90 6.63 -31.17
C VAL A 259 -9.42 8.07 -31.10
N GLY A 260 -10.73 8.22 -31.34
CA GLY A 260 -11.48 9.44 -31.06
C GLY A 260 -12.65 9.12 -30.15
N PHE A 261 -12.94 9.98 -29.19
CA PHE A 261 -14.19 9.90 -28.44
C PHE A 261 -15.25 10.68 -29.20
N ALA A 262 -16.45 10.11 -29.30
CA ALA A 262 -17.61 10.75 -29.91
C ALA A 262 -18.78 10.68 -28.94
N VAL A 263 -19.59 11.73 -28.93
CA VAL A 263 -20.86 11.79 -28.19
C VAL A 263 -21.97 11.68 -29.21
N PHE A 264 -22.89 10.75 -28.99
CA PHE A 264 -24.05 10.53 -29.84
C PHE A 264 -25.32 10.82 -29.04
N ALA A 265 -26.36 11.32 -29.71
CA ALA A 265 -27.69 11.46 -29.11
C ALA A 265 -28.37 10.08 -29.10
N ASP A 266 -28.80 9.63 -27.93
CA ASP A 266 -29.44 8.30 -27.75
C ASP A 266 -30.93 8.30 -28.14
N THR A 267 -31.50 9.49 -28.34
CA THR A 267 -32.86 9.67 -28.87
C THR A 267 -32.84 10.78 -29.91
N PRO A 268 -33.48 10.59 -31.08
CA PRO A 268 -33.66 11.68 -32.02
C PRO A 268 -34.50 12.77 -31.35
N VAL A 269 -34.02 14.01 -31.33
CA VAL A 269 -34.87 15.15 -31.04
C VAL A 269 -35.86 15.21 -32.20
N SER A 270 -37.08 14.73 -31.98
CA SER A 270 -38.18 14.87 -32.92
C SER A 270 -38.37 16.36 -33.21
N GLN A 271 -37.90 16.79 -34.38
CA GLN A 271 -38.23 18.11 -34.89
C GLN A 271 -39.73 18.10 -35.18
N ASN A 272 -40.51 18.70 -34.29
CA ASN A 272 -41.85 19.14 -34.63
C ASN A 272 -41.71 20.17 -35.74
N ALA A 273 -41.96 19.75 -36.97
CA ALA A 273 -42.22 20.64 -38.08
C ALA A 273 -43.53 21.39 -37.78
N GLY A 274 -43.41 22.69 -37.54
CA GLY A 274 -44.50 23.66 -37.62
C GLY A 274 -44.32 24.49 -38.87
#